data_AF-A0A9R1STK0-F1
#
_entry.id   AF-A0A9R1STK0-F1
#
_cell.length_a   1.000
_cell.length_b   1.000
_cell.length_c   1.000
_cell.angle_alpha   90.00
_cell.angle_beta   90.00
_cell.angle_gamma   90.00
#
_symmetry.space_group_name_H-M   'P 1'
#
loop_
_entity.id
_entity.type
_entity.pdbx_description
1 polymer ?
#
loop_
_entity_poly.entity_id
_entity_poly.type
_entity_poly.pdbx_seq_one_letter_code
_entity_poly.pdbx_strand_id
1 'polypeptide(L)'
;MNAKLADNIRCSSSGSKQITVRSHKLVRLNTTTRQNPENNSSLSNESDSRVLEKELGKSRSRLSQVKDRVKKNGLMSEWYDKEKAILEDQLQMERLTTKRLREDVKTMIQGLQAANRSRIAVESELSLVKTTFNKKIHELKVEHILVTTEAVNTTGQNSSAPSQLQDVSTVMKKKLQAAEQRIMELKDQLKDQSRLKRDFDSQRREFERAKVTIQKLQPATTLSKPWNDFIAMRDHVEKLEEELRVAKSLISSHLDAEEEKCLLKEKIYYLQKRLEQQEYPSMEENGEGRAEGVIGVIDSEGIEPFQEAGQNPGTMTATTIESGLMMGGEMSDQANDYESHDESNSSKASVEDDSPPRQTSTDMPLAVVKLTRVQPRRICKKATEPFNVRFVRPTNSMFFKLDWDKEYEQIGGKEWKCNKCPKISRAKPRMRDHVWVAHYGETFQCIHCSDRLSTRYGSAHNKKAHPQLVGMKTVKNA
;
A
#
# COMPACT_ATOMS: atom_id res chain seq x y z
N MET A 1 12.30 -19.34 -25.40
CA MET A 1 11.66 -20.57 -24.86
C MET A 1 11.05 -20.22 -23.50
N ASN A 2 9.88 -20.78 -23.20
CA ASN A 2 8.99 -20.52 -22.05
C ASN A 2 8.04 -19.32 -22.17
N ALA A 3 7.16 -19.42 -23.16
CA ALA A 3 5.78 -18.94 -23.07
C ALA A 3 4.88 -20.18 -22.97
N LYS A 4 4.03 -20.23 -21.93
CA LYS A 4 2.81 -21.07 -21.74
C LYS A 4 2.71 -21.55 -20.28
N LEU A 5 1.89 -20.87 -19.48
CA LEU A 5 0.92 -21.48 -18.55
C LEU A 5 0.25 -20.35 -17.74
N ALA A 6 -0.76 -19.70 -18.32
CA ALA A 6 -1.65 -18.83 -17.55
C ALA A 6 -2.92 -18.59 -18.37
N ASP A 7 -3.77 -19.61 -18.47
CA ASP A 7 -5.18 -19.46 -18.88
C ASP A 7 -5.93 -20.72 -18.44
N ASN A 8 -6.50 -20.71 -17.23
CA ASN A 8 -7.71 -21.43 -16.87
C ASN A 8 -8.05 -21.23 -15.38
N ILE A 9 -8.61 -20.08 -15.05
CA ILE A 9 -9.52 -19.97 -13.89
C ILE A 9 -10.80 -19.33 -14.40
N ARG A 10 -11.62 -20.19 -15.02
CA ARG A 10 -13.00 -19.88 -15.37
C ARG A 10 -13.78 -19.81 -14.06
N CYS A 11 -14.00 -18.59 -13.56
CA CYS A 11 -14.92 -18.38 -12.44
C CYS A 11 -16.32 -18.85 -12.86
N SER A 12 -16.72 -20.01 -12.35
CA SER A 12 -18.10 -20.48 -12.36
C SER A 12 -18.94 -19.47 -11.58
N SER A 13 -19.61 -18.59 -12.32
CA SER A 13 -20.69 -17.73 -11.84
C SER A 13 -21.62 -18.58 -10.97
N SER A 14 -21.69 -18.26 -9.68
CA SER A 14 -22.62 -18.84 -8.73
C SER A 14 -24.04 -18.59 -9.24
N GLY A 15 -24.63 -19.61 -9.86
CA GLY A 15 -26.04 -19.62 -10.18
C GLY A 15 -26.81 -19.42 -8.89
N SER A 16 -27.40 -18.24 -8.73
CA SER A 16 -28.39 -17.96 -7.70
C SER A 16 -29.55 -18.93 -7.93
N LYS A 17 -29.53 -20.07 -7.24
CA LYS A 17 -30.68 -20.95 -7.13
C LYS A 17 -31.77 -20.12 -6.45
N GLN A 18 -32.65 -19.51 -7.25
CA GLN A 18 -33.90 -18.98 -6.75
C GLN A 18 -34.59 -20.13 -6.03
N ILE A 19 -34.60 -20.08 -4.71
CA ILE A 19 -35.51 -20.89 -3.90
C ILE A 19 -36.88 -20.31 -4.23
N THR A 20 -37.51 -20.85 -5.28
CA THR A 20 -38.93 -20.66 -5.51
C THR A 20 -39.63 -21.28 -4.33
N VAL A 21 -39.99 -20.46 -3.35
CA VAL A 21 -40.93 -20.82 -2.30
C VAL A 21 -42.22 -21.14 -3.04
N ARG A 22 -42.42 -22.43 -3.34
CA ARG A 22 -43.69 -23.00 -3.79
C ARG A 22 -44.67 -22.70 -2.67
N SER A 23 -45.34 -21.56 -2.76
CA SER A 23 -46.53 -21.27 -1.98
C SER A 23 -47.54 -22.32 -2.37
N HIS A 24 -47.63 -23.41 -1.59
CA HIS A 24 -48.76 -24.31 -1.64
C HIS A 24 -49.99 -23.44 -1.41
N LYS A 25 -50.69 -23.18 -2.52
CA LYS A 25 -51.96 -22.48 -2.57
C LYS A 25 -52.86 -23.29 -1.65
N LEU A 26 -53.08 -22.79 -0.42
CA LEU A 26 -54.02 -23.39 0.51
C LEU A 26 -55.35 -23.36 -0.21
N VAL A 27 -55.74 -24.52 -0.75
CA VAL A 27 -57.05 -24.74 -1.33
C VAL A 27 -58.02 -24.41 -0.21
N ARG A 28 -58.76 -23.31 -0.38
CA ARG A 28 -59.95 -23.02 0.41
C ARG A 28 -60.85 -24.24 0.26
N LEU A 29 -60.80 -25.15 1.23
CA LEU A 29 -61.85 -26.14 1.42
C LEU A 29 -63.08 -25.34 1.82
N ASN A 30 -63.89 -25.01 0.82
CA ASN A 30 -65.25 -24.55 1.03
C ASN A 30 -65.97 -25.69 1.74
N THR A 31 -66.27 -25.47 3.02
CA THR A 31 -67.15 -26.31 3.82
C THR A 31 -68.56 -26.22 3.24
N THR A 32 -68.85 -27.08 2.27
CA THR A 32 -70.21 -27.31 1.81
C THR A 32 -70.97 -27.92 2.98
N THR A 33 -71.85 -27.10 3.53
CA THR A 33 -72.77 -27.44 4.62
C THR A 33 -73.72 -28.52 4.13
N ARG A 34 -73.48 -29.78 4.52
CA ARG A 34 -74.46 -30.86 4.41
C ARG A 34 -75.17 -30.96 5.74
N GLN A 35 -76.39 -30.42 5.78
CA GLN A 35 -77.30 -30.54 6.90
C GLN A 35 -77.67 -32.02 7.08
N ASN A 36 -77.32 -32.58 8.23
CA ASN A 36 -77.96 -33.79 8.75
C ASN A 36 -78.27 -33.49 10.22
N PRO A 37 -79.54 -33.31 10.59
CA PRO A 37 -79.91 -33.17 11.99
C PRO A 37 -79.98 -34.56 12.62
N GLU A 38 -79.95 -34.61 13.95
CA GLU A 38 -80.17 -35.80 14.78
C GLU A 38 -78.91 -36.64 15.07
N ASN A 39 -78.09 -36.13 15.98
CA ASN A 39 -77.85 -36.89 17.22
C ASN A 39 -77.28 -35.97 18.32
N ASN A 40 -78.00 -35.94 19.43
CA ASN A 40 -77.70 -35.16 20.63
C ASN A 40 -76.48 -35.77 21.35
N SER A 41 -75.29 -35.26 21.03
CA SER A 41 -74.09 -35.33 21.87
C SER A 41 -73.44 -33.94 21.90
N SER A 42 -74.25 -32.93 22.22
CA SER A 42 -73.82 -31.54 22.32
C SER A 42 -73.60 -31.21 23.79
N LEU A 43 -72.35 -31.00 24.20
CA LEU A 43 -71.92 -30.08 25.27
C LEU A 43 -70.40 -30.16 25.54
N SER A 44 -69.69 -31.20 25.06
CA SER A 44 -68.23 -31.30 25.24
C SER A 44 -67.41 -30.50 24.21
N ASN A 45 -67.92 -30.27 23.00
CA ASN A 45 -67.12 -29.75 21.87
C ASN A 45 -66.85 -28.24 21.88
N GLU A 46 -67.60 -27.44 22.64
CA GLU A 46 -67.45 -25.98 22.60
C GLU A 46 -66.18 -25.51 23.33
N SER A 47 -65.78 -26.24 24.38
CA SER A 47 -64.55 -25.95 25.13
C SER A 47 -63.30 -26.25 24.30
N ASP A 48 -63.28 -27.40 23.60
CA ASP A 48 -62.19 -27.80 22.71
C ASP A 48 -62.03 -26.86 21.51
N SER A 49 -63.15 -26.38 20.95
CA SER A 49 -63.13 -25.39 19.88
C SER A 49 -62.44 -24.08 20.31
N ARG A 50 -62.75 -23.58 21.52
CA ARG A 50 -62.10 -22.38 22.08
C ARG A 50 -60.60 -22.59 22.35
N VAL A 51 -60.19 -23.80 22.72
CA VAL A 51 -58.76 -24.15 22.90
C VAL A 51 -58.05 -24.14 21.55
N LEU A 52 -58.63 -24.77 20.53
CA LEU A 52 -58.06 -24.81 19.18
C LEU A 52 -57.96 -23.40 18.56
N GLU A 53 -58.96 -22.55 18.72
CA GLU A 53 -58.91 -21.16 18.24
C GLU A 53 -57.78 -20.36 18.91
N LYS A 54 -57.58 -20.53 20.22
CA LYS A 54 -56.46 -19.90 20.94
C LYS A 54 -55.11 -20.39 20.42
N GLU A 55 -54.94 -21.69 20.20
CA GLU A 55 -53.69 -22.26 19.65
C GLU A 55 -53.45 -21.84 18.19
N LEU A 56 -54.51 -21.77 17.37
CA LEU A 56 -54.43 -21.22 16.02
C LEU A 56 -54.05 -19.73 16.03
N GLY A 57 -54.60 -18.94 16.95
CA GLY A 57 -54.22 -17.54 17.16
C GLY A 57 -52.73 -17.40 17.51
N LYS A 58 -52.24 -18.19 18.48
CA LYS A 58 -50.81 -18.23 18.85
C LYS A 58 -49.93 -18.63 17.67
N SER A 59 -50.33 -19.63 16.90
CA SER A 59 -49.59 -20.13 15.74
C SER A 59 -49.52 -19.08 14.62
N ARG A 60 -50.61 -18.36 14.34
CA ARG A 60 -50.64 -17.24 13.39
C ARG A 60 -49.70 -16.11 13.82
N SER A 61 -49.71 -15.73 15.09
CA SER A 61 -48.80 -14.69 15.62
C SER A 61 -47.33 -15.11 15.50
N ARG A 62 -46.99 -16.37 15.82
CA ARG A 62 -45.63 -16.90 15.62
C ARG A 62 -45.21 -16.89 14.15
N LEU A 63 -46.09 -17.31 13.24
CA LEU A 63 -45.81 -17.28 11.80
C LEU A 63 -45.60 -15.86 11.28
N SER A 64 -46.39 -14.89 11.75
CA SER A 64 -46.18 -13.47 11.41
C SER A 64 -44.81 -12.98 11.88
N GLN A 65 -44.43 -13.30 13.12
CA GLN A 65 -43.13 -12.92 13.68
C GLN A 65 -41.95 -13.55 12.91
N VAL A 66 -42.06 -14.84 12.55
CA VAL A 66 -41.04 -15.53 11.73
C VAL A 66 -40.94 -14.89 10.35
N LYS A 67 -42.07 -14.55 9.72
CA LYS A 67 -42.10 -13.88 8.41
C LYS A 67 -41.40 -12.53 8.45
N ASP A 68 -41.63 -11.73 9.48
CA ASP A 68 -40.98 -10.43 9.64
C ASP A 68 -39.48 -10.56 9.94
N ARG A 69 -39.09 -11.57 10.72
CA ARG A 69 -37.67 -11.91 10.96
C ARG A 69 -36.96 -12.33 9.67
N VAL A 70 -37.59 -13.17 8.84
CA VAL A 70 -37.05 -13.58 7.54
C VAL A 70 -36.90 -12.38 6.60
N LYS A 71 -37.89 -11.48 6.54
CA LYS A 71 -37.78 -10.24 5.75
C LYS A 71 -36.62 -9.36 6.23
N LYS A 72 -36.48 -9.16 7.55
CA LYS A 72 -35.37 -8.38 8.13
C LYS A 72 -34.01 -9.01 7.80
N ASN A 73 -33.90 -10.33 7.90
CA ASN A 73 -32.68 -11.06 7.53
C ASN A 73 -32.35 -10.92 6.03
N GLY A 74 -33.36 -10.93 5.16
CA GLY A 74 -33.17 -10.69 3.72
C GLY A 74 -32.59 -9.32 3.42
N LEU A 75 -33.12 -8.26 4.05
CA LEU A 75 -32.58 -6.90 3.91
C LEU A 75 -31.16 -6.76 4.44
N MET A 76 -30.85 -7.42 5.57
CA MET A 76 -29.49 -7.45 6.11
C MET A 76 -28.52 -8.16 5.15
N SER A 77 -28.93 -9.28 4.56
CA SER A 77 -28.13 -9.99 3.55
C SER A 77 -27.82 -9.11 2.35
N GLU A 78 -28.83 -8.42 1.79
CA GLU A 78 -28.65 -7.51 0.66
C GLU A 78 -27.69 -6.34 1.00
N TRP A 79 -27.73 -5.86 2.25
CA TRP A 79 -26.81 -4.84 2.72
C TRP A 79 -25.36 -5.36 2.81
N TYR A 80 -25.16 -6.58 3.32
CA TYR A 80 -23.84 -7.21 3.35
C TYR A 80 -23.28 -7.45 1.95
N ASP A 81 -24.11 -7.86 0.99
CA ASP A 81 -23.66 -8.06 -0.40
C ASP A 81 -23.23 -6.74 -1.05
N LYS A 82 -23.94 -5.64 -0.77
CA LYS A 82 -23.54 -4.30 -1.24
C LYS A 82 -22.24 -3.82 -0.63
N GLU A 83 -22.08 -3.98 0.69
CA GLU A 83 -20.85 -3.60 1.39
C GLU A 83 -19.66 -4.43 0.88
N LYS A 84 -19.86 -5.74 0.69
CA LYS A 84 -18.86 -6.63 0.10
C LYS A 84 -18.43 -6.15 -1.30
N ALA A 85 -19.38 -5.79 -2.17
CA ALA A 85 -19.06 -5.28 -3.50
C ALA A 85 -18.25 -3.98 -3.46
N ILE A 86 -18.59 -3.05 -2.55
CA ILE A 86 -17.83 -1.80 -2.36
C ILE A 86 -16.40 -2.08 -1.89
N LEU A 87 -16.22 -3.01 -0.96
CA LEU A 87 -14.89 -3.40 -0.46
C LEU A 87 -14.06 -4.11 -1.53
N GLU A 88 -14.68 -4.95 -2.37
CA GLU A 88 -14.01 -5.58 -3.52
C GLU A 88 -13.53 -4.54 -4.55
N ASP A 89 -14.37 -3.55 -4.87
CA ASP A 89 -14.01 -2.43 -5.75
C ASP A 89 -12.84 -1.61 -5.19
N GLN A 90 -12.87 -1.30 -3.87
CA GLN A 90 -11.78 -0.60 -3.19
C GLN A 90 -10.48 -1.40 -3.26
N LEU A 91 -10.54 -2.70 -2.95
CA LEU A 91 -9.38 -3.59 -3.02
C LEU A 91 -8.79 -3.66 -4.44
N GLN A 92 -9.64 -3.67 -5.47
CA GLN A 92 -9.17 -3.65 -6.85
C GLN A 92 -8.48 -2.33 -7.20
N MET A 93 -9.02 -1.20 -6.77
CA MET A 93 -8.41 0.12 -6.96
C MET A 93 -7.04 0.24 -6.27
N GLU A 94 -6.92 -0.28 -5.04
CA GLU A 94 -5.65 -0.31 -4.32
C GLU A 94 -4.62 -1.22 -4.99
N ARG A 95 -5.03 -2.39 -5.50
CA ARG A 95 -4.16 -3.28 -6.28
C ARG A 95 -3.60 -2.58 -7.52
N LEU A 96 -4.44 -1.86 -8.26
CA LEU A 96 -4.01 -1.10 -9.45
C LEU A 96 -3.05 0.03 -9.08
N THR A 97 -3.35 0.77 -8.01
CA THR A 97 -2.51 1.86 -7.52
C THR A 97 -1.14 1.34 -7.06
N THR A 98 -1.12 0.23 -6.32
CA THR A 98 0.11 -0.44 -5.89
C THR A 98 0.94 -0.90 -7.08
N LYS A 99 0.29 -1.50 -8.10
CA LYS A 99 0.98 -1.93 -9.32
C LYS A 99 1.62 -0.75 -10.05
N ARG A 100 0.91 0.37 -10.17
CA ARG A 100 1.44 1.61 -10.78
C ARG A 100 2.66 2.14 -10.02
N LEU A 101 2.57 2.27 -8.70
CA LEU A 101 3.67 2.75 -7.87
C LEU A 101 4.92 1.86 -7.99
N ARG A 102 4.75 0.54 -8.11
CA ARG A 102 5.87 -0.40 -8.33
C ARG A 102 6.58 -0.15 -9.66
N GLU A 103 5.83 0.07 -10.74
CA GLU A 103 6.43 0.41 -12.04
C GLU A 103 7.13 1.77 -12.00
N ASP A 104 6.52 2.79 -11.36
CA ASP A 104 7.14 4.11 -11.21
C ASP A 104 8.48 4.03 -10.44
N VAL A 105 8.53 3.27 -9.34
CA VAL A 105 9.75 3.01 -8.57
C VAL A 105 10.81 2.29 -9.42
N LYS A 106 10.40 1.28 -10.18
CA LYS A 106 11.30 0.54 -11.08
C LYS A 106 11.91 1.47 -12.15
N THR A 107 11.10 2.33 -12.77
CA THR A 107 11.59 3.33 -13.73
C THR A 107 12.56 4.31 -13.07
N MET A 108 12.27 4.78 -11.85
CA MET A 108 13.19 5.67 -11.11
C MET A 108 14.53 5.00 -10.81
N ILE A 109 14.53 3.73 -10.37
CA ILE A 109 15.76 2.96 -10.11
C ILE A 109 16.58 2.82 -11.39
N GLN A 110 15.93 2.49 -12.51
CA GLN A 110 16.61 2.38 -13.82
C GLN A 110 17.20 3.72 -14.26
N GLY A 111 16.47 4.82 -14.08
CA GLY A 111 16.97 6.18 -14.36
C GLY A 111 18.18 6.55 -13.50
N LEU A 112 18.15 6.23 -12.20
CA LEU A 112 19.27 6.46 -11.30
C LEU A 112 20.50 5.64 -11.68
N GLN A 113 20.31 4.37 -12.06
CA GLN A 113 21.40 3.51 -12.53
C GLN A 113 22.02 4.03 -13.83
N ALA A 114 21.20 4.49 -14.78
CA ALA A 114 21.69 5.10 -16.02
C ALA A 114 22.51 6.37 -15.74
N ALA A 115 21.99 7.27 -14.89
CA ALA A 115 22.70 8.48 -14.48
C ALA A 115 24.03 8.17 -13.78
N ASN A 116 24.06 7.16 -12.90
CA ASN A 116 25.30 6.75 -12.24
C ASN A 116 26.34 6.19 -13.23
N ARG A 117 25.91 5.41 -14.24
CA ARG A 117 26.82 4.94 -15.30
C ARG A 117 27.39 6.10 -16.11
N SER A 118 26.56 7.08 -16.47
CA SER A 118 27.02 8.30 -17.16
C SER A 118 28.02 9.09 -16.28
N ARG A 119 27.76 9.21 -14.98
CA ARG A 119 28.70 9.84 -14.04
C ARG A 119 30.04 9.14 -14.01
N ILE A 120 30.06 7.81 -13.87
CA ILE A 120 31.30 7.02 -13.85
C ILE A 120 32.07 7.19 -15.17
N ALA A 121 31.38 7.23 -16.31
CA ALA A 121 32.02 7.46 -17.61
C ALA A 121 32.70 8.84 -17.66
N VAL A 122 31.99 9.91 -17.28
CA VAL A 122 32.56 11.28 -17.23
C VAL A 122 33.72 11.38 -16.24
N GLU A 123 33.62 10.76 -15.06
CA GLU A 123 34.72 10.74 -14.08
C GLU A 123 35.97 10.03 -14.64
N SER A 124 35.79 8.94 -15.40
CA SER A 124 36.89 8.23 -16.04
C SER A 124 37.56 9.05 -17.17
N GLU A 125 36.78 9.74 -17.99
CA GLU A 125 37.29 10.64 -19.04
C GLU A 125 38.03 11.83 -18.42
N LEU A 126 37.49 12.40 -17.35
CA LEU A 126 38.14 13.50 -16.62
C LEU A 126 39.48 13.05 -16.01
N SER A 127 39.55 11.84 -15.46
CA SER A 127 40.79 11.25 -14.97
C SER A 127 41.82 11.08 -16.10
N LEU A 128 41.38 10.61 -17.28
CA LEU A 128 42.24 10.49 -18.46
C LEU A 128 42.79 11.85 -18.89
N VAL A 129 41.93 12.86 -19.07
CA VAL A 129 42.35 14.22 -19.44
C VAL A 129 43.36 14.79 -18.42
N LYS A 130 43.11 14.56 -17.12
CA LYS A 130 44.02 14.99 -16.04
C LYS A 130 45.40 14.35 -16.16
N THR A 131 45.48 13.05 -16.44
CA THR A 131 46.76 12.35 -16.61
C THR A 131 47.49 12.81 -17.86
N THR A 132 46.79 13.01 -18.99
CA THR A 132 47.36 13.57 -20.22
C THR A 132 47.92 14.98 -20.00
N PHE A 133 47.19 15.83 -19.29
CA PHE A 133 47.63 17.19 -19.00
C PHE A 133 48.86 17.21 -18.09
N ASN A 134 48.88 16.38 -17.04
CA ASN A 134 50.05 16.24 -16.17
C ASN A 134 51.28 15.74 -16.93
N LYS A 135 51.11 14.80 -17.86
CA LYS A 135 52.18 14.36 -18.76
C LYS A 135 52.70 15.52 -19.60
N LYS A 136 51.82 16.33 -20.18
CA LYS A 136 52.23 17.47 -21.02
C LYS A 136 52.97 18.56 -20.24
N ILE A 137 52.53 18.83 -19.01
CA ILE A 137 53.28 19.71 -18.08
C ILE A 137 54.69 19.18 -17.85
N HIS A 138 54.84 17.87 -17.65
CA HIS A 138 56.15 17.28 -17.42
C HIS A 138 57.05 17.38 -18.66
N GLU A 139 56.52 17.09 -19.86
CA GLU A 139 57.24 17.24 -21.13
C GLU A 139 57.73 18.68 -21.33
N LEU A 140 56.85 19.67 -21.15
CA LEU A 140 57.20 21.09 -21.27
C LEU A 140 58.27 21.52 -20.25
N LYS A 141 58.24 20.98 -19.03
CA LYS A 141 59.29 21.23 -18.03
C LYS A 141 60.65 20.67 -18.48
N VAL A 142 60.67 19.48 -19.05
CA VAL A 142 61.91 18.86 -19.56
C VAL A 142 62.46 19.67 -20.74
N GLU A 143 61.60 20.06 -21.69
CA GLU A 143 61.97 20.90 -22.83
C GLU A 143 62.52 22.25 -22.38
N HIS A 144 61.88 22.90 -21.39
CA HIS A 144 62.37 24.14 -20.81
C HIS A 144 63.77 23.99 -20.18
N ILE A 145 64.03 22.89 -19.47
CA ILE A 145 65.35 22.59 -18.91
C ILE A 145 66.39 22.47 -20.04
N LEU A 146 66.08 21.73 -21.11
CA LEU A 146 66.99 21.56 -22.27
C LEU A 146 67.31 22.90 -22.94
N VAL A 147 66.30 23.70 -23.28
CA VAL A 147 66.48 25.03 -23.89
C VAL A 147 67.31 25.95 -22.99
N THR A 148 67.07 25.91 -21.67
CA THR A 148 67.84 26.71 -20.71
C THR A 148 69.31 26.28 -20.69
N THR A 149 69.60 24.98 -20.75
CA THR A 149 70.99 24.49 -20.80
C THR A 149 71.70 24.83 -22.12
N GLU A 150 71.01 24.77 -23.25
CA GLU A 150 71.57 25.15 -24.56
C GLU A 150 71.87 26.66 -24.63
N ALA A 151 71.00 27.50 -24.08
CA ALA A 151 71.21 28.96 -24.02
C ALA A 151 72.46 29.33 -23.19
N VAL A 152 72.68 28.62 -22.08
CA VAL A 152 73.88 28.80 -21.25
C VAL A 152 75.15 28.40 -22.01
N ASN A 153 75.10 27.32 -22.81
CA ASN A 153 76.25 26.85 -23.58
C ASN A 153 76.58 27.72 -24.80
N THR A 154 75.57 28.24 -25.49
CA THR A 154 75.75 29.07 -26.71
C THR A 154 76.19 30.50 -26.41
N THR A 155 75.97 31.00 -25.20
CA THR A 155 76.44 32.34 -24.77
C THR A 155 77.98 32.39 -24.62
N GLY A 156 78.68 31.26 -24.65
CA GLY A 156 80.14 31.19 -24.46
C GLY A 156 81.02 31.21 -25.71
N GLN A 157 80.50 31.02 -26.93
CA GLN A 157 81.33 30.85 -28.12
C GLN A 157 80.86 31.64 -29.35
N ASN A 158 81.77 32.53 -29.78
CA ASN A 158 81.97 33.04 -31.15
C ASN A 158 81.44 34.43 -31.47
N SER A 159 82.35 35.40 -31.29
CA SER A 159 82.51 36.59 -32.12
C SER A 159 83.25 36.20 -33.42
N SER A 160 82.55 36.16 -34.56
CA SER A 160 83.19 36.32 -35.88
C SER A 160 82.22 36.89 -36.92
N ALA A 161 82.82 37.57 -37.91
CA ALA A 161 82.30 38.75 -38.57
C ALA A 161 81.17 38.54 -39.63
N PRO A 162 80.35 39.58 -39.89
CA PRO A 162 79.18 39.51 -40.77
C PRO A 162 79.48 39.98 -42.20
N SER A 163 79.11 39.18 -43.21
CA SER A 163 79.02 39.64 -44.60
C SER A 163 77.90 38.92 -45.35
N GLN A 164 76.65 39.20 -44.98
CA GLN A 164 75.45 38.90 -45.79
C GLN A 164 74.24 39.64 -45.18
N LEU A 165 74.21 40.97 -45.30
CA LEU A 165 73.32 41.83 -44.50
C LEU A 165 71.88 41.99 -45.06
N GLN A 166 71.64 41.70 -46.34
CA GLN A 166 70.31 41.97 -46.95
C GLN A 166 69.31 40.81 -46.85
N ASP A 167 69.75 39.55 -46.89
CA ASP A 167 68.84 38.40 -46.81
C ASP A 167 68.41 38.09 -45.35
N VAL A 168 69.23 38.48 -44.38
CA VAL A 168 68.92 38.31 -42.95
C VAL A 168 67.74 39.19 -42.54
N SER A 169 67.60 40.38 -43.12
CA SER A 169 66.52 41.31 -42.78
C SER A 169 65.14 40.78 -43.18
N THR A 170 65.01 40.18 -44.37
CA THR A 170 63.73 39.63 -44.85
C THR A 170 63.35 38.38 -44.06
N VAL A 171 64.31 37.52 -43.74
CA VAL A 171 64.13 36.34 -42.89
C VAL A 171 63.73 36.75 -41.47
N MET A 172 64.39 37.76 -40.90
CA MET A 172 64.09 38.24 -39.55
C MET A 172 62.69 38.86 -39.49
N LYS A 173 62.27 39.62 -40.51
CA LYS A 173 60.91 40.18 -40.60
C LYS A 173 59.84 39.09 -40.68
N LYS A 174 60.06 38.04 -41.48
CA LYS A 174 59.13 36.89 -41.54
C LYS A 174 59.05 36.14 -40.20
N LYS A 175 60.18 35.96 -39.52
CA LYS A 175 60.22 35.34 -38.18
C LYS A 175 59.50 36.18 -37.13
N LEU A 176 59.68 37.50 -37.16
CA LEU A 176 58.97 38.43 -36.27
C LEU A 176 57.46 38.33 -36.48
N GLN A 177 57.00 38.38 -37.74
CA GLN A 177 55.58 38.29 -38.08
C GLN A 177 54.98 36.93 -37.66
N ALA A 178 55.71 35.83 -37.87
CA ALA A 178 55.29 34.51 -37.41
C ALA A 178 55.21 34.42 -35.87
N ALA A 179 56.15 35.06 -35.16
CA ALA A 179 56.12 35.14 -33.71
C ALA A 179 54.93 35.97 -33.20
N GLU A 180 54.63 37.11 -33.82
CA GLU A 180 53.45 37.93 -33.52
C GLU A 180 52.14 37.16 -33.70
N GLN A 181 52.02 36.42 -34.80
CA GLN A 181 50.84 35.58 -35.05
C GLN A 181 50.69 34.48 -34.01
N ARG A 182 51.79 33.85 -33.61
CA ARG A 182 51.79 32.81 -32.55
C ARG A 182 51.45 33.39 -31.18
N ILE A 183 51.88 34.62 -30.88
CA ILE A 183 51.48 35.33 -29.65
C ILE A 183 49.98 35.61 -29.64
N MET A 184 49.39 36.02 -30.77
CA MET A 184 47.94 36.21 -30.87
C MET A 184 47.18 34.89 -30.65
N GLU A 185 47.61 33.80 -31.28
CA GLU A 185 46.98 32.48 -31.11
C GLU A 185 47.05 31.98 -29.67
N LEU A 186 48.22 32.10 -29.02
CA LEU A 186 48.38 31.72 -27.61
C LEU A 186 47.52 32.59 -26.68
N LYS A 187 47.35 33.88 -27.01
CA LYS A 187 46.50 34.78 -26.24
C LYS A 187 45.03 34.38 -26.33
N ASP A 188 44.57 33.96 -27.51
CA ASP A 188 43.21 33.44 -27.70
C ASP A 188 43.02 32.11 -26.96
N GLN A 189 43.97 31.18 -27.04
CA GLN A 189 43.94 29.92 -26.27
C GLN A 189 43.88 30.18 -24.75
N LEU A 190 44.64 31.14 -24.23
CA LEU A 190 44.59 31.57 -22.82
C LEU A 190 43.22 32.11 -22.43
N LYS A 191 42.58 32.87 -23.33
CA LYS A 191 41.25 33.43 -23.12
C LYS A 191 40.19 32.33 -23.07
N ASP A 192 40.30 31.32 -23.92
CA ASP A 192 39.40 30.16 -23.93
C ASP A 192 39.60 29.27 -22.69
N GLN A 193 40.83 29.01 -22.27
CA GLN A 193 41.09 28.32 -21.00
C GLN A 193 40.54 29.09 -19.79
N SER A 194 40.64 30.42 -19.80
CA SER A 194 40.06 31.27 -18.76
C SER A 194 38.53 31.21 -18.72
N ARG A 195 37.87 31.09 -19.88
CA ARG A 195 36.42 30.85 -19.97
C ARG A 195 36.05 29.48 -19.41
N LEU A 196 36.72 28.43 -19.87
CA LEU A 196 36.45 27.05 -19.42
C LEU A 196 36.62 26.90 -17.90
N LYS A 197 37.64 27.55 -17.33
CA LYS A 197 37.87 27.57 -15.88
C LYS A 197 36.70 28.23 -15.12
N ARG A 198 36.20 29.37 -15.61
CA ARG A 198 35.04 30.05 -15.01
C ARG A 198 33.78 29.19 -15.06
N ASP A 199 33.56 28.47 -16.16
CA ASP A 199 32.41 27.57 -16.30
C ASP A 199 32.50 26.39 -15.33
N PHE A 200 33.69 25.79 -15.19
CA PHE A 200 33.93 24.73 -14.21
C PHE A 200 33.69 25.21 -12.76
N ASP A 201 34.18 26.40 -12.41
CA ASP A 201 33.94 27.01 -11.09
C ASP A 201 32.45 27.34 -10.87
N SER A 202 31.71 27.68 -11.93
CA SER A 202 30.26 27.87 -11.87
C SER A 202 29.53 26.55 -11.57
N GLN A 203 29.85 25.48 -12.30
CA GLN A 203 29.28 24.14 -12.08
C GLN A 203 29.59 23.60 -10.69
N ARG A 204 30.82 23.82 -10.20
CA ARG A 204 31.21 23.43 -8.84
C ARG A 204 30.36 24.12 -7.78
N ARG A 205 30.06 25.42 -7.95
CA ARG A 205 29.16 26.16 -7.05
C ARG A 205 27.72 25.64 -7.11
N GLU A 206 27.22 25.27 -8.30
CA GLU A 206 25.90 24.64 -8.45
C GLU A 206 25.82 23.28 -7.76
N PHE A 207 26.86 22.46 -7.91
CA PHE A 207 26.96 21.18 -7.23
C PHE A 207 26.92 21.32 -5.71
N GLU A 208 27.68 22.26 -5.14
CA GLU A 208 27.64 22.51 -3.68
C GLU A 208 26.27 23.04 -3.23
N ARG A 209 25.60 23.89 -4.03
CA ARG A 209 24.21 24.31 -3.74
C ARG A 209 23.25 23.11 -3.75
N ALA A 210 23.38 22.21 -4.71
CA ALA A 210 22.56 21.00 -4.79
C ALA A 210 22.83 20.07 -3.60
N LYS A 211 24.09 19.89 -3.21
CA LYS A 211 24.51 19.11 -2.05
C LYS A 211 23.91 19.65 -0.74
N VAL A 212 23.97 20.96 -0.52
CA VAL A 212 23.32 21.61 0.64
C VAL A 212 21.80 21.41 0.61
N THR A 213 21.18 21.45 -0.57
CA THR A 213 19.74 21.20 -0.72
C THR A 213 19.39 19.76 -0.36
N ILE A 214 20.16 18.79 -0.84
CA ILE A 214 20.02 17.38 -0.50
C ILE A 214 20.19 17.18 1.01
N GLN A 215 21.23 17.76 1.61
CA GLN A 215 21.46 17.71 3.05
C GLN A 215 20.36 18.37 3.86
N LYS A 216 19.67 19.41 3.35
CA LYS A 216 18.50 20.01 4.01
C LYS A 216 17.24 19.15 3.87
N LEU A 217 17.12 18.40 2.78
CA LEU A 217 16.02 17.45 2.57
C LEU A 217 16.24 16.15 3.36
N GLN A 218 17.50 15.78 3.64
CA GLN A 218 17.87 14.60 4.41
C GLN A 218 17.27 14.53 5.83
N PRO A 219 17.23 15.61 6.65
CA PRO A 219 16.55 15.60 7.95
C PRO A 219 15.03 15.51 7.85
N ALA A 220 14.43 15.94 6.73
CA ALA A 220 13.01 15.71 6.48
C ALA A 220 12.72 14.22 6.17
N THR A 221 13.70 13.46 5.68
CA THR A 221 13.62 12.01 5.49
C THR A 221 14.16 11.21 6.67
N THR A 222 15.09 11.72 7.48
CA THR A 222 15.57 11.08 8.72
C THR A 222 14.70 11.36 9.95
N LEU A 223 13.55 12.01 9.77
CA LEU A 223 12.35 11.73 10.60
C LEU A 223 11.79 10.31 10.30
N SER A 224 12.72 9.35 10.12
CA SER A 224 12.57 7.94 9.79
C SER A 224 12.19 7.13 11.04
N LYS A 225 11.24 7.63 11.83
CA LYS A 225 10.40 6.75 12.66
C LYS A 225 9.51 5.82 11.82
N PRO A 226 9.04 6.21 10.61
CA PRO A 226 8.23 5.33 9.78
C PRO A 226 8.89 4.01 9.42
N TRP A 227 10.22 3.92 9.25
CA TRP A 227 10.83 2.66 8.81
C TRP A 227 10.78 1.57 9.88
N ASN A 228 10.97 1.92 11.15
CA ASN A 228 10.78 0.97 12.25
C ASN A 228 9.29 0.61 12.41
N ASP A 229 8.40 1.58 12.22
CA ASP A 229 6.95 1.32 12.19
C ASP A 229 6.57 0.42 10.99
N PHE A 230 7.24 0.54 9.84
CA PHE A 230 7.03 -0.30 8.66
C PHE A 230 7.56 -1.71 8.86
N ILE A 231 8.72 -1.87 9.52
CA ILE A 231 9.25 -3.18 9.90
C ILE A 231 8.28 -3.85 10.90
N ALA A 232 7.90 -3.15 11.96
CA ALA A 232 6.93 -3.68 12.93
C ALA A 232 5.56 -4.00 12.30
N MET A 233 5.11 -3.19 11.34
CA MET A 233 3.87 -3.42 10.60
C MET A 233 3.99 -4.60 9.63
N ARG A 234 5.13 -4.79 8.98
CA ARG A 234 5.39 -5.98 8.15
C ARG A 234 5.37 -7.23 9.00
N ASP A 235 6.07 -7.24 10.13
CA ASP A 235 6.12 -8.40 11.02
C ASP A 235 4.72 -8.70 11.61
N HIS A 236 3.91 -7.67 11.88
CA HIS A 236 2.51 -7.83 12.28
C HIS A 236 1.63 -8.42 11.16
N VAL A 237 1.85 -8.00 9.90
CA VAL A 237 1.14 -8.56 8.74
C VAL A 237 1.51 -10.03 8.55
N GLU A 238 2.78 -10.40 8.65
CA GLU A 238 3.23 -11.80 8.57
C GLU A 238 2.59 -12.66 9.67
N LYS A 239 2.49 -12.13 10.90
CA LYS A 239 1.79 -12.81 12.00
C LYS A 239 0.30 -13.04 11.69
N LEU A 240 -0.40 -12.01 11.18
CA LEU A 240 -1.81 -12.15 10.79
C LEU A 240 -2.02 -13.13 9.64
N GLU A 241 -1.08 -13.20 8.69
CA GLU A 241 -1.12 -14.17 7.59
C GLU A 241 -0.96 -15.61 8.10
N GLU A 242 -0.11 -15.83 9.11
CA GLU A 242 0.03 -17.14 9.75
C GLU A 242 -1.24 -17.52 10.53
N GLU A 243 -1.79 -16.61 11.34
CA GLU A 243 -3.05 -16.83 12.06
C GLU A 243 -4.20 -17.15 11.09
N LEU A 244 -4.28 -16.44 9.96
CA LEU A 244 -5.25 -16.70 8.91
C LEU A 244 -5.05 -18.09 8.27
N ARG A 245 -3.81 -18.53 8.10
CA ARG A 245 -3.49 -19.87 7.57
C ARG A 245 -3.93 -20.97 8.54
N VAL A 246 -3.64 -20.81 9.83
CA VAL A 246 -4.08 -21.73 10.88
C VAL A 246 -5.60 -21.79 10.95
N ALA A 247 -6.27 -20.63 10.95
CA ALA A 247 -7.73 -20.57 10.97
C ALA A 247 -8.37 -21.26 9.77
N LYS A 248 -7.82 -21.07 8.56
CA LYS A 248 -8.28 -21.78 7.35
C LYS A 248 -8.12 -23.30 7.49
N SER A 249 -6.99 -23.78 7.99
CA SER A 249 -6.77 -25.21 8.22
C SER A 249 -7.76 -25.79 9.22
N LEU A 250 -8.07 -25.05 10.30
CA LEU A 250 -9.03 -25.47 11.31
C LEU A 250 -10.45 -25.54 10.75
N ILE A 251 -10.85 -24.55 9.94
CA ILE A 251 -12.15 -24.54 9.26
C ILE A 251 -12.27 -25.75 8.32
N SER A 252 -11.25 -26.04 7.53
CA SER A 252 -11.24 -27.23 6.66
C SER A 252 -11.43 -28.51 7.47
N SER A 253 -10.66 -28.71 8.54
CA SER A 253 -10.81 -29.90 9.41
C SER A 253 -12.20 -30.02 10.04
N HIS A 254 -12.83 -28.90 10.43
CA HIS A 254 -14.18 -28.92 10.97
C HIS A 254 -15.24 -29.30 9.92
N LEU A 255 -15.07 -28.84 8.67
CA LEU A 255 -15.97 -29.20 7.57
C LEU A 255 -15.87 -30.70 7.25
N ASP A 256 -14.66 -31.26 7.22
CA ASP A 256 -14.44 -32.69 7.01
C ASP A 256 -15.09 -33.52 8.12
N ALA A 257 -14.93 -33.11 9.39
CA ALA A 257 -15.57 -33.77 10.53
C ALA A 257 -17.12 -33.66 10.51
N GLU A 258 -17.66 -32.55 10.03
CA GLU A 258 -19.11 -32.40 9.83
C GLU A 258 -19.65 -33.29 8.71
N GLU A 259 -18.89 -33.47 7.64
CA GLU A 259 -19.21 -34.38 6.55
C GLU A 259 -19.24 -35.83 7.04
N GLU A 260 -18.21 -36.27 7.77
CA GLU A 260 -18.19 -37.60 8.40
C GLU A 260 -19.37 -37.82 9.34
N LYS A 261 -19.71 -36.81 10.15
CA LYS A 261 -20.88 -36.86 11.05
C LYS A 261 -22.19 -36.97 10.27
N CYS A 262 -22.31 -36.33 9.11
CA CYS A 262 -23.49 -36.45 8.25
C CYS A 262 -23.60 -37.85 7.65
N LEU A 263 -22.50 -38.43 7.15
CA LEU A 263 -22.45 -39.81 6.67
C LEU A 263 -22.82 -40.81 7.77
N LEU A 264 -22.34 -40.60 9.00
CA LEU A 264 -22.68 -41.45 10.14
C LEU A 264 -24.17 -41.39 10.48
N LYS A 265 -24.77 -40.19 10.45
CA LYS A 265 -26.22 -40.00 10.65
C LYS A 265 -27.03 -40.70 9.57
N GLU A 266 -26.60 -40.62 8.31
CA GLU A 266 -27.26 -41.31 7.19
C GLU A 266 -27.19 -42.84 7.35
N LYS A 267 -26.03 -43.37 7.78
CA LYS A 267 -25.87 -44.80 8.08
C LYS A 267 -26.76 -45.26 9.23
N ILE A 268 -26.85 -44.47 10.31
CA ILE A 268 -27.75 -44.75 11.44
C ILE A 268 -29.20 -44.79 10.97
N TYR A 269 -29.63 -43.81 10.18
CA TYR A 269 -30.98 -43.77 9.62
C TYR A 269 -31.29 -45.01 8.77
N TYR A 270 -30.36 -45.44 7.92
CA TYR A 270 -30.51 -46.65 7.11
C TYR A 270 -30.64 -47.92 7.96
N LEU A 271 -29.81 -48.08 8.99
CA LEU A 271 -29.87 -49.21 9.92
C LEU A 271 -31.19 -49.23 10.70
N GLN A 272 -31.64 -48.07 11.17
CA GLN A 272 -32.91 -47.94 11.88
C GLN A 272 -34.10 -48.35 10.99
N LYS A 273 -34.10 -47.92 9.74
CA LYS A 273 -35.13 -48.33 8.77
C LYS A 273 -35.12 -49.84 8.48
N ARG A 274 -33.94 -50.48 8.45
CA ARG A 274 -33.85 -51.95 8.33
C ARG A 274 -34.41 -52.69 9.54
N LEU A 275 -34.22 -52.15 10.75
CA LEU A 275 -34.78 -52.74 11.97
C LEU A 275 -36.31 -52.62 11.98
N GLU A 276 -36.87 -51.47 11.60
CA GLU A 276 -38.32 -51.28 11.47
C GLU A 276 -38.96 -52.26 10.47
N GLN A 277 -38.22 -52.62 9.41
CA GLN A 277 -38.66 -53.62 8.43
C GLN A 277 -38.59 -55.06 8.96
N GLN A 278 -37.73 -55.36 9.95
CA GLN A 278 -37.66 -56.68 10.58
C GLN A 278 -38.70 -56.88 11.69
N GLU A 279 -39.15 -55.81 12.35
CA GLU A 279 -40.13 -55.88 13.45
C GLU A 279 -41.59 -56.12 12.99
N TYR A 280 -41.87 -56.08 11.70
CA TYR A 280 -43.16 -56.50 11.13
C TYR A 280 -43.00 -57.74 10.23
N PRO A 281 -42.82 -58.95 10.80
CA PRO A 281 -43.12 -60.16 10.04
C PRO A 281 -44.62 -60.11 9.73
N SER A 282 -44.97 -60.01 8.44
CA SER A 282 -46.35 -60.09 8.00
C SER A 282 -46.91 -61.42 8.49
N MET A 283 -47.77 -61.37 9.51
CA MET A 283 -48.66 -62.46 9.83
C MET A 283 -49.72 -62.53 8.71
N GLU A 284 -49.30 -62.98 7.52
CA GLU A 284 -50.21 -63.49 6.51
C GLU A 284 -50.50 -64.95 6.85
N GLU A 285 -51.58 -65.06 7.61
CA GLU A 285 -52.59 -66.10 7.68
C GLU A 285 -52.46 -67.28 6.68
N ASN A 286 -52.54 -68.47 7.25
CA ASN A 286 -52.56 -69.77 6.57
C ASN A 286 -53.63 -69.88 5.48
N GLY A 287 -53.23 -70.43 4.33
CA GLY A 287 -54.13 -70.92 3.28
C GLY A 287 -53.51 -72.10 2.52
N GLU A 288 -53.58 -73.28 3.15
CA GLU A 288 -53.68 -74.64 2.59
C GLU A 288 -53.41 -74.84 1.08
N GLY A 289 -52.41 -75.67 0.72
CA GLY A 289 -52.30 -76.18 -0.65
C GLY A 289 -50.99 -76.85 -1.08
N ARG A 290 -50.83 -78.13 -0.71
CA ARG A 290 -50.33 -79.26 -1.53
C ARG A 290 -48.92 -79.22 -2.17
N ALA A 291 -48.23 -80.35 -1.95
CA ALA A 291 -46.92 -80.77 -2.43
C ALA A 291 -46.67 -80.68 -3.94
N GLU A 292 -45.43 -80.39 -4.36
CA GLU A 292 -44.50 -81.36 -4.94
C GLU A 292 -43.13 -80.69 -5.20
N GLY A 293 -42.05 -81.43 -4.97
CA GLY A 293 -40.70 -80.89 -4.87
C GLY A 293 -40.01 -80.62 -6.20
N VAL A 294 -38.94 -79.84 -6.15
CA VAL A 294 -37.80 -79.93 -7.07
C VAL A 294 -36.54 -79.56 -6.31
N ILE A 295 -35.58 -80.47 -6.35
CA ILE A 295 -34.19 -80.32 -5.90
C ILE A 295 -33.51 -79.30 -6.82
N GLY A 296 -32.93 -78.25 -6.25
CA GLY A 296 -32.16 -77.24 -6.97
C GLY A 296 -30.96 -76.80 -6.13
N VAL A 297 -29.85 -77.48 -6.35
CA VAL A 297 -28.48 -77.12 -5.94
C VAL A 297 -28.19 -75.69 -6.39
N ILE A 298 -27.82 -74.79 -5.48
CA ILE A 298 -27.07 -73.56 -5.80
C ILE A 298 -26.03 -73.33 -4.72
N ASP A 299 -24.81 -73.08 -5.22
CA ASP A 299 -23.53 -73.12 -4.56
C ASP A 299 -23.32 -72.10 -3.43
N SER A 300 -22.63 -72.58 -2.40
CA SER A 300 -21.99 -71.78 -1.37
C SER A 300 -20.70 -71.17 -1.93
N GLU A 301 -20.79 -69.95 -2.46
CA GLU A 301 -19.60 -69.12 -2.74
C GLU A 301 -19.53 -67.90 -1.81
N GLY A 302 -18.41 -67.79 -1.10
CA GLY A 302 -17.77 -66.49 -0.85
C GLY A 302 -18.20 -65.69 0.37
N ILE A 303 -18.02 -66.23 1.58
CA ILE A 303 -17.78 -65.38 2.76
C ILE A 303 -16.29 -65.01 2.72
N GLU A 304 -15.96 -63.84 2.18
CA GLU A 304 -14.64 -63.23 2.38
C GLU A 304 -14.54 -62.67 3.82
N PRO A 305 -13.47 -62.99 4.57
CA PRO A 305 -13.17 -62.33 5.82
C PRO A 305 -12.57 -60.95 5.54
N PHE A 306 -13.33 -59.91 5.87
CA PHE A 306 -12.85 -58.53 5.86
C PHE A 306 -11.72 -58.38 6.90
N GLN A 307 -10.47 -58.36 6.41
CA GLN A 307 -9.28 -58.10 7.22
C GLN A 307 -9.27 -56.64 7.69
N GLU A 308 -9.33 -56.47 8.99
CA GLU A 308 -9.14 -55.22 9.71
C GLU A 308 -7.64 -54.84 9.67
N ALA A 309 -7.24 -54.13 8.61
CA ALA A 309 -5.92 -53.50 8.52
C ALA A 309 -5.94 -52.17 9.31
N GLY A 310 -5.62 -52.26 10.61
CA GLY A 310 -5.21 -51.12 11.40
C GLY A 310 -3.85 -50.60 10.93
N GLN A 311 -3.85 -49.54 10.10
CA GLN A 311 -2.67 -48.72 9.83
C GLN A 311 -2.80 -47.40 10.59
N ASN A 312 -2.09 -47.31 11.72
CA ASN A 312 -1.77 -46.07 12.40
C ASN A 312 -0.94 -45.16 11.49
N PRO A 313 -1.26 -43.87 11.34
CA PRO A 313 -0.32 -42.91 10.77
C PRO A 313 0.75 -42.52 11.79
N GLY A 314 1.94 -43.08 11.58
CA GLY A 314 3.24 -42.41 11.60
C GLY A 314 3.50 -41.36 12.69
N THR A 315 4.15 -41.81 13.76
CA THR A 315 5.06 -41.01 14.58
C THR A 315 6.12 -40.35 13.70
N MET A 316 6.10 -39.02 13.57
CA MET A 316 7.20 -38.31 12.92
C MET A 316 8.42 -38.33 13.84
N THR A 317 9.44 -39.04 13.39
CA THR A 317 10.80 -39.02 13.91
C THR A 317 11.42 -37.66 13.66
N ALA A 318 12.00 -37.08 14.71
CA ALA A 318 12.82 -35.89 14.65
C ALA A 318 14.09 -36.18 13.83
N THR A 319 14.16 -35.65 12.62
CA THR A 319 15.40 -35.54 11.86
C THR A 319 16.22 -34.37 12.42
N THR A 320 17.13 -34.70 13.33
CA THR A 320 18.33 -33.91 13.62
C THR A 320 19.15 -33.83 12.34
N ILE A 321 19.08 -32.68 11.65
CA ILE A 321 20.01 -32.34 10.57
C ILE A 321 21.13 -31.54 11.21
N GLU A 322 22.26 -32.21 11.42
CA GLU A 322 23.56 -31.58 11.54
C GLU A 322 23.78 -30.64 10.35
N SER A 323 23.93 -29.35 10.63
CA SER A 323 24.59 -28.42 9.72
C SER A 323 25.89 -27.98 10.37
N GLY A 324 26.88 -28.85 10.28
CA GLY A 324 28.28 -28.45 10.35
C GLY A 324 28.70 -27.88 8.99
N LEU A 325 28.85 -26.57 8.92
CA LEU A 325 29.64 -25.93 7.87
C LEU A 325 30.35 -24.71 8.45
N MET A 326 31.60 -24.98 8.80
CA MET A 326 32.68 -24.05 9.05
C MET A 326 32.81 -23.08 7.86
N MET A 327 32.71 -21.78 8.12
CA MET A 327 33.46 -20.76 7.38
C MET A 327 33.92 -19.73 8.40
N GLY A 328 35.17 -19.90 8.84
CA GLY A 328 35.91 -18.85 9.50
C GLY A 328 36.11 -17.68 8.54
N GLY A 329 35.70 -16.50 8.98
CA GLY A 329 36.03 -15.23 8.37
C GLY A 329 36.66 -14.37 9.44
N GLU A 330 37.99 -14.37 9.46
CA GLU A 330 38.84 -13.51 10.28
C GLU A 330 38.45 -12.05 10.04
N MET A 331 37.84 -11.42 11.05
CA MET A 331 37.75 -9.96 11.10
C MET A 331 39.02 -9.46 11.75
N SER A 332 39.92 -8.97 10.90
CA SER A 332 41.13 -8.26 11.28
C SER A 332 40.74 -6.92 11.89
N ASP A 333 40.96 -6.80 13.20
CA ASP A 333 40.92 -5.53 13.93
C ASP A 333 42.12 -4.68 13.50
N GLN A 334 41.92 -3.85 12.47
CA GLN A 334 42.87 -2.80 12.14
C GLN A 334 42.38 -1.48 12.74
N ALA A 335 42.93 -1.20 13.93
CA ALA A 335 42.92 0.10 14.55
C ALA A 335 43.52 1.13 13.58
N ASN A 336 42.71 2.08 13.15
CA ASN A 336 43.20 3.33 12.58
C ASN A 336 42.93 4.43 13.61
N ASP A 337 43.98 4.72 14.37
CA ASP A 337 44.19 6.00 15.02
C ASP A 337 44.10 7.10 13.96
N TYR A 338 43.17 8.03 14.14
CA TYR A 338 43.16 9.28 13.38
C TYR A 338 43.46 10.42 14.35
N GLU A 339 44.72 10.82 14.35
CA GLU A 339 45.21 12.05 14.99
C GLU A 339 44.43 13.25 14.46
N SER A 340 43.71 13.91 15.37
CA SER A 340 43.11 15.22 15.15
C SER A 340 44.13 16.30 15.49
N HIS A 341 44.93 16.72 14.50
CA HIS A 341 45.68 17.97 14.56
C HIS A 341 44.82 19.13 14.03
N ASP A 342 44.33 19.89 15.00
CA ASP A 342 44.43 21.34 15.19
C ASP A 342 44.53 22.35 14.01
N GLU A 343 44.12 23.57 14.38
CA GLU A 343 44.37 24.87 13.74
C GLU A 343 43.32 25.43 12.76
N SER A 344 42.34 26.09 13.39
CA SER A 344 41.92 27.46 13.10
C SER A 344 42.79 28.24 12.09
N ASN A 345 42.17 28.81 11.05
CA ASN A 345 42.60 30.15 10.67
C ASN A 345 41.47 31.04 10.12
N SER A 346 41.38 32.19 10.76
CA SER A 346 40.58 33.36 10.49
C SER A 346 41.03 34.02 9.20
N SER A 347 40.08 34.42 8.34
CA SER A 347 40.26 35.60 7.48
C SER A 347 38.91 36.15 7.04
N LYS A 348 38.60 37.28 7.67
CA LYS A 348 37.58 38.27 7.36
C LYS A 348 38.04 39.06 6.14
N ALA A 349 37.28 39.03 5.04
CA ALA A 349 37.47 39.96 3.93
C ALA A 349 36.11 40.40 3.39
N SER A 350 35.81 41.67 3.65
CA SER A 350 34.99 42.56 2.83
C SER A 350 35.37 42.48 1.35
N VAL A 351 34.41 42.65 0.46
CA VAL A 351 34.49 43.50 -0.76
C VAL A 351 33.18 43.41 -1.55
N GLU A 352 32.55 44.58 -1.61
CA GLU A 352 31.93 45.27 -2.74
C GLU A 352 30.99 44.55 -3.72
N ASP A 353 29.87 45.25 -3.86
CA ASP A 353 28.82 45.22 -4.88
C ASP A 353 29.39 45.53 -6.27
N ASP A 354 29.06 44.69 -7.25
CA ASP A 354 29.14 45.03 -8.66
C ASP A 354 28.18 44.13 -9.46
N SER A 355 26.92 44.56 -9.51
CA SER A 355 25.88 43.96 -10.35
C SER A 355 25.90 44.57 -11.76
N PRO A 356 26.11 43.79 -12.84
CA PRO A 356 25.92 44.26 -14.21
C PRO A 356 24.46 44.03 -14.70
N PRO A 357 24.02 44.73 -15.76
CA PRO A 357 22.62 44.98 -16.04
C PRO A 357 21.90 43.78 -16.67
N ARG A 358 20.59 43.71 -16.41
CA ARG A 358 19.63 42.80 -17.05
C ARG A 358 19.71 42.92 -18.57
N GLN A 359 20.14 41.85 -19.24
CA GLN A 359 19.89 41.65 -20.67
C GLN A 359 18.54 40.98 -20.85
N THR A 360 17.68 41.64 -21.61
CA THR A 360 16.41 41.13 -22.16
C THR A 360 16.71 40.05 -23.19
N SER A 361 16.44 38.79 -22.84
CA SER A 361 16.56 37.67 -23.78
C SER A 361 15.30 37.54 -24.62
N THR A 362 15.50 37.80 -25.91
CA THR A 362 14.70 37.51 -27.09
C THR A 362 13.95 36.18 -27.04
N ASP A 363 12.69 36.25 -27.45
CA ASP A 363 11.76 35.15 -27.68
C ASP A 363 12.32 34.06 -28.61
N MET A 364 12.16 32.81 -28.20
CA MET A 364 12.21 31.63 -29.08
C MET A 364 10.93 30.81 -28.87
N PRO A 365 10.26 30.35 -29.95
CA PRO A 365 8.93 29.76 -29.87
C PRO A 365 9.00 28.30 -29.44
N LEU A 366 8.49 28.00 -28.24
CA LEU A 366 8.22 26.63 -27.80
C LEU A 366 6.93 26.12 -28.47
N ALA A 367 7.09 25.02 -29.21
CA ALA A 367 6.00 24.27 -29.81
C ALA A 367 4.99 23.82 -28.74
N VAL A 368 3.75 24.29 -28.89
CA VAL A 368 2.60 23.98 -28.05
C VAL A 368 2.19 22.52 -28.27
N VAL A 369 2.62 21.64 -27.37
CA VAL A 369 1.99 20.32 -27.20
C VAL A 369 0.68 20.54 -26.46
N LYS A 370 -0.43 20.47 -27.20
CA LYS A 370 -1.80 20.52 -26.66
C LYS A 370 -2.03 19.33 -25.72
N LEU A 371 -1.89 19.54 -24.41
CA LEU A 371 -2.49 18.65 -23.41
C LEU A 371 -4.02 18.86 -23.45
N THR A 372 -4.73 17.84 -23.93
CA THR A 372 -6.18 17.79 -23.84
C THR A 372 -6.61 17.73 -22.37
N ARG A 373 -7.30 18.80 -21.96
CA ARG A 373 -7.94 19.00 -20.66
C ARG A 373 -8.95 17.87 -20.40
N VAL A 374 -8.55 16.85 -19.64
CA VAL A 374 -9.45 15.82 -19.13
C VAL A 374 -10.38 16.47 -18.11
N GLN A 375 -11.69 16.50 -18.42
CA GLN A 375 -12.70 17.03 -17.51
C GLN A 375 -12.80 16.19 -16.22
N PRO A 376 -13.05 16.80 -15.06
CA PRO A 376 -13.34 16.06 -13.83
C PRO A 376 -14.66 15.30 -13.98
N ARG A 377 -14.61 13.97 -13.93
CA ARG A 377 -15.81 13.13 -13.94
C ARG A 377 -16.60 13.34 -12.66
N ARG A 378 -17.92 13.53 -12.84
CA ARG A 378 -18.94 13.72 -11.81
C ARG A 378 -18.92 12.51 -10.85
N ILE A 379 -18.62 12.79 -9.58
CA ILE A 379 -18.71 11.82 -8.49
C ILE A 379 -20.19 11.54 -8.19
N CYS A 380 -20.51 10.25 -8.08
CA CYS A 380 -21.84 9.71 -7.88
C CYS A 380 -22.41 10.18 -6.52
N LYS A 381 -23.52 10.92 -6.57
CA LYS A 381 -24.29 11.36 -5.42
C LYS A 381 -25.22 10.23 -5.00
N LYS A 382 -24.93 9.47 -3.94
CA LYS A 382 -25.92 8.71 -3.14
C LYS A 382 -25.26 8.02 -1.94
N ALA A 383 -25.13 8.76 -0.85
CA ALA A 383 -25.11 8.25 0.53
C ALA A 383 -25.46 9.43 1.45
N THR A 384 -26.76 9.69 1.60
CA THR A 384 -27.32 10.73 2.46
C THR A 384 -27.42 10.22 3.90
N GLU A 385 -26.30 10.21 4.60
CA GLU A 385 -26.28 10.91 5.89
C GLU A 385 -25.62 12.26 5.63
N PRO A 386 -26.12 13.37 6.20
CA PRO A 386 -25.44 14.65 6.09
C PRO A 386 -24.11 14.53 6.82
N PHE A 387 -23.08 14.10 6.09
CA PHE A 387 -21.69 14.23 6.51
C PHE A 387 -21.56 15.69 6.91
N ASN A 388 -21.49 15.91 8.21
CA ASN A 388 -21.18 17.20 8.78
C ASN A 388 -19.69 17.39 8.46
N VAL A 389 -19.43 17.81 7.20
CA VAL A 389 -18.11 17.83 6.59
C VAL A 389 -17.24 18.69 7.50
N ARG A 390 -16.39 18.03 8.29
CA ARG A 390 -15.48 18.73 9.17
C ARG A 390 -14.42 19.35 8.27
N PHE A 391 -14.49 20.66 8.09
CA PHE A 391 -13.54 21.46 7.29
C PHE A 391 -12.14 21.55 7.90
N VAL A 392 -11.91 20.88 9.03
CA VAL A 392 -10.68 21.00 9.82
C VAL A 392 -10.20 19.61 10.21
N ARG A 393 -8.90 19.36 10.00
CA ARG A 393 -8.21 18.10 10.33
C ARG A 393 -7.23 18.33 11.49
N PRO A 394 -7.10 17.41 12.47
CA PRO A 394 -6.02 17.48 13.46
C PRO A 394 -4.64 17.56 12.78
N THR A 395 -3.71 18.37 13.30
CA THR A 395 -2.34 18.48 12.75
C THR A 395 -1.54 17.20 12.92
N ASN A 396 -1.84 16.44 13.97
CA ASN A 396 -1.08 15.27 14.39
C ASN A 396 -2.02 14.05 14.54
N SER A 397 -1.57 12.89 14.06
CA SER A 397 -2.33 11.63 14.10
C SER A 397 -2.53 11.09 15.51
N MET A 398 -1.74 11.56 16.49
CA MET A 398 -1.91 11.23 17.91
C MET A 398 -3.32 11.55 18.42
N PHE A 399 -4.02 12.52 17.83
CA PHE A 399 -5.41 12.82 18.15
C PHE A 399 -6.33 11.59 18.13
N PHE A 400 -6.09 10.66 17.20
CA PHE A 400 -6.90 9.44 17.05
C PHE A 400 -6.42 8.28 17.93
N LYS A 401 -5.22 8.38 18.50
CA LYS A 401 -4.63 7.37 19.39
C LYS A 401 -4.90 7.67 20.88
N LEU A 402 -5.40 8.86 21.21
CA LEU A 402 -5.70 9.24 22.59
C LEU A 402 -6.91 8.49 23.14
N ASP A 403 -6.71 7.92 24.33
CA ASP A 403 -7.77 7.34 25.16
C ASP A 403 -8.54 8.48 25.85
N TRP A 404 -9.56 8.99 25.17
CA TRP A 404 -10.28 10.19 25.58
C TRP A 404 -11.00 10.05 26.92
N ASP A 405 -11.29 8.84 27.38
CA ASP A 405 -11.98 8.61 28.65
C ASP A 405 -11.02 8.76 29.85
N LYS A 406 -9.70 8.74 29.63
CA LYS A 406 -8.68 9.09 30.64
C LYS A 406 -8.41 10.59 30.73
N GLU A 407 -8.76 11.34 29.69
CA GLU A 407 -8.39 12.75 29.54
C GLU A 407 -9.44 13.70 30.14
N TYR A 408 -10.69 13.27 30.22
CA TYR A 408 -11.78 14.00 30.84
C TYR A 408 -12.83 13.03 31.37
N GLU A 409 -13.56 13.46 32.40
CA GLU A 409 -14.64 12.70 33.02
C GLU A 409 -15.97 13.47 32.96
N GLN A 410 -17.09 12.75 33.04
CA GLN A 410 -18.42 13.36 33.06
C GLN A 410 -18.84 13.64 34.51
N ILE A 411 -19.11 14.91 34.83
CA ILE A 411 -19.51 15.37 36.17
C ILE A 411 -20.94 15.88 36.10
N GLY A 412 -21.89 14.97 36.22
CA GLY A 412 -23.31 15.28 36.03
C GLY A 412 -23.74 15.19 34.56
N GLY A 413 -25.04 14.96 34.35
CA GLY A 413 -25.57 14.41 33.10
C GLY A 413 -25.21 15.13 31.78
N LYS A 414 -24.69 16.37 31.81
CA LYS A 414 -24.26 17.11 30.62
C LYS A 414 -22.93 17.85 30.73
N GLU A 415 -22.21 17.76 31.85
CA GLU A 415 -20.96 18.49 32.04
C GLU A 415 -19.76 17.55 32.02
N TRP A 416 -18.68 18.00 31.40
CA TRP A 416 -17.43 17.27 31.22
C TRP A 416 -16.32 18.08 31.86
N LYS A 417 -15.54 17.48 32.77
CA LYS A 417 -14.39 18.11 33.43
C LYS A 417 -13.10 17.52 32.86
N CYS A 418 -12.13 18.38 32.60
CA CYS A 418 -10.80 17.94 32.21
C CYS A 418 -10.06 17.34 33.41
N ASN A 419 -9.37 16.22 33.20
CA ASN A 419 -8.60 15.58 34.27
C ASN A 419 -7.26 16.28 34.54
N LYS A 420 -6.80 17.14 33.62
CA LYS A 420 -5.51 17.84 33.67
C LYS A 420 -5.60 19.29 34.12
N CYS A 421 -6.78 19.90 34.14
CA CYS A 421 -6.97 21.25 34.65
C CYS A 421 -8.41 21.48 35.16
N PRO A 422 -8.67 22.59 35.89
CA PRO A 422 -10.01 22.90 36.41
C PRO A 422 -11.09 23.23 35.36
N LYS A 423 -10.84 23.04 34.05
CA LYS A 423 -11.77 23.41 33.00
C LYS A 423 -12.97 22.46 32.95
N ILE A 424 -14.17 23.05 32.87
CA ILE A 424 -15.43 22.34 32.68
C ILE A 424 -16.09 22.81 31.37
N SER A 425 -16.72 21.88 30.64
CA SER A 425 -17.44 22.14 29.39
C SER A 425 -18.78 21.40 29.37
N ARG A 426 -19.82 22.05 28.84
CA ARG A 426 -21.15 21.44 28.64
C ARG A 426 -21.24 20.51 27.42
N ALA A 427 -20.16 20.40 26.64
CA ALA A 427 -20.14 19.60 25.41
C ALA A 427 -18.87 18.76 25.31
N LYS A 428 -19.05 17.43 25.13
CA LYS A 428 -17.95 16.46 24.94
C LYS A 428 -16.98 16.87 23.81
N PRO A 429 -17.43 17.33 22.62
CA PRO A 429 -16.50 17.71 21.56
C PRO A 429 -15.65 18.94 21.91
N ARG A 430 -16.20 19.90 22.67
CA ARG A 430 -15.46 21.08 23.14
C ARG A 430 -14.42 20.71 24.19
N MET A 431 -14.73 19.74 25.06
CA MET A 431 -13.76 19.24 26.03
C MET A 431 -12.60 18.52 25.32
N ARG A 432 -12.91 17.71 24.31
CA ARG A 432 -11.88 17.07 23.46
C ARG A 432 -10.96 18.08 22.78
N ASP A 433 -11.53 19.14 22.20
CA ASP A 433 -10.76 20.21 21.56
C ASP A 433 -9.89 20.95 22.58
N HIS A 434 -10.44 21.22 23.76
CA HIS A 434 -9.70 21.84 24.86
C HIS A 434 -8.50 20.99 25.28
N VAL A 435 -8.67 19.68 25.54
CA VAL A 435 -7.56 18.80 25.91
C VAL A 435 -6.49 18.79 24.82
N TRP A 436 -6.90 18.62 23.56
CA TRP A 436 -5.97 18.58 22.43
C TRP A 436 -5.11 19.84 22.33
N VAL A 437 -5.72 21.01 22.46
CA VAL A 437 -5.01 22.27 22.29
C VAL A 437 -4.23 22.69 23.55
N ALA A 438 -4.85 22.57 24.73
CA ALA A 438 -4.28 23.08 25.97
C ALA A 438 -3.24 22.14 26.59
N HIS A 439 -3.39 20.82 26.44
CA HIS A 439 -2.51 19.85 27.10
C HIS A 439 -1.55 19.13 26.16
N TYR A 440 -1.87 19.03 24.87
CA TYR A 440 -0.96 18.46 23.87
C TYR A 440 -0.25 19.53 23.03
N GLY A 441 -0.63 20.80 23.13
CA GLY A 441 -0.02 21.90 22.37
C GLY A 441 -0.27 21.83 20.86
N GLU A 442 -1.17 20.96 20.44
CA GLU A 442 -1.47 20.71 19.03
C GLU A 442 -2.62 21.58 18.54
N THR A 443 -2.82 21.66 17.23
CA THR A 443 -3.86 22.50 16.62
C THR A 443 -4.69 21.71 15.60
N PHE A 444 -5.69 22.36 15.03
CA PHE A 444 -6.44 21.83 13.90
C PHE A 444 -6.09 22.64 12.66
N GLN A 445 -5.80 21.99 11.55
CA GLN A 445 -5.48 22.64 10.28
C GLN A 445 -6.72 22.69 9.39
N CYS A 446 -7.03 23.87 8.84
CA CYS A 446 -8.06 23.99 7.83
C CYS A 446 -7.67 23.17 6.58
N ILE A 447 -8.61 22.48 5.96
CA ILE A 447 -8.31 21.70 4.73
C ILE A 447 -8.17 22.63 3.51
N HIS A 448 -8.72 23.85 3.59
CA HIS A 448 -8.78 24.79 2.48
C HIS A 448 -7.75 25.92 2.55
N CYS A 449 -7.06 26.08 3.68
CA CYS A 449 -5.96 27.03 3.83
C CYS A 449 -4.97 26.56 4.90
N SER A 450 -3.84 27.26 5.01
CA SER A 450 -2.77 26.91 5.96
C SER A 450 -3.05 27.37 7.40
N ASP A 451 -4.23 27.90 7.69
CA ASP A 451 -4.56 28.42 9.02
C ASP A 451 -4.68 27.30 10.06
N ARG A 452 -4.15 27.59 11.26
CA ARG A 452 -4.23 26.74 12.44
C ARG A 452 -5.30 27.26 13.38
N LEU A 453 -6.20 26.37 13.77
CA LEU A 453 -7.39 26.65 14.57
C LEU A 453 -7.31 25.93 15.90
N SER A 454 -7.84 26.57 16.95
CA SER A 454 -7.94 25.98 18.29
C SER A 454 -9.19 25.12 18.50
N THR A 455 -10.09 25.04 17.52
CA THR A 455 -11.32 24.22 17.63
C THR A 455 -11.68 23.59 16.29
N ARG A 456 -12.23 22.37 16.30
CA ARG A 456 -12.71 21.68 15.08
C ARG A 456 -13.93 22.35 14.47
N TYR A 457 -14.66 23.12 15.28
CA TYR A 457 -15.88 23.82 14.90
C TYR A 457 -15.61 25.30 14.64
N GLY A 458 -14.49 25.62 13.99
CA GLY A 458 -14.10 26.97 13.58
C GLY A 458 -15.03 27.60 12.54
N SER A 459 -16.34 27.56 12.78
CA SER A 459 -17.38 28.14 11.93
C SER A 459 -17.14 29.62 11.67
N ALA A 460 -16.53 30.35 12.62
CA ALA A 460 -16.10 31.73 12.43
C ALA A 460 -14.99 31.86 11.37
N HIS A 461 -13.97 30.98 11.41
CA HIS A 461 -12.92 30.95 10.40
C HIS A 461 -13.52 30.58 9.04
N ASN A 462 -14.33 29.53 8.95
CA ASN A 462 -14.96 29.16 7.69
C ASN A 462 -15.85 30.28 7.13
N LYS A 463 -16.62 30.98 7.98
CA LYS A 463 -17.42 32.14 7.55
C LYS A 463 -16.58 33.29 6.99
N LYS A 464 -15.41 33.54 7.59
CA LYS A 464 -14.54 34.67 7.24
C LYS A 464 -13.61 34.36 6.06
N ALA A 465 -12.91 33.24 6.09
CA ALA A 465 -11.89 32.85 5.11
C ALA A 465 -12.47 32.03 3.95
N HIS A 466 -13.58 31.33 4.17
CA HIS A 466 -14.21 30.45 3.18
C HIS A 466 -15.74 30.65 3.08
N PRO A 467 -16.23 31.89 2.89
CA PRO A 467 -17.67 32.20 2.87
C PRO A 467 -18.44 31.34 1.84
N GLN A 468 -17.81 30.95 0.74
CA GLN A 468 -18.35 30.07 -0.29
C GLN A 468 -18.71 28.67 0.23
N LEU A 469 -18.08 28.19 1.30
CA LEU A 469 -18.34 26.88 1.89
C LEU A 469 -19.49 26.91 2.91
N VAL A 470 -19.79 28.08 3.49
CA VAL A 470 -20.82 28.22 4.53
C VAL A 470 -22.23 28.31 3.96
N GLY A 471 -22.36 28.61 2.66
CA GLY A 471 -23.63 28.74 1.95
C GLY A 471 -24.24 27.43 1.42
N MET A 472 -23.54 26.30 1.49
CA MET A 472 -24.08 25.00 1.08
C MET A 472 -25.05 24.46 2.14
N LYS A 473 -26.20 25.14 2.29
CA LYS A 473 -27.36 24.58 2.98
C LYS A 473 -27.64 23.23 2.33
N THR A 474 -27.70 22.17 3.13
CA THR A 474 -28.16 20.87 2.64
C THR A 474 -29.52 21.10 2.00
N VAL A 475 -29.56 21.03 0.67
CA VAL A 475 -30.81 21.09 -0.07
C VAL A 475 -31.60 19.91 0.44
N LYS A 476 -32.61 20.19 1.28
CA LYS A 476 -33.58 19.18 1.68
C LYS A 476 -34.29 18.81 0.38
N ASN A 477 -33.87 17.73 -0.25
CA ASN A 477 -34.59 17.18 -1.39
C ASN A 477 -35.99 16.85 -0.87
N ALA A 478 -36.98 17.61 -1.35
CA ALA A 478 -38.39 17.39 -1.10
C ALA A 478 -38.88 16.14 -1.83
#